data_AF-A0A0F6YTE6-F1
#
_entry.id   AF-A0A0F6YTE6-F1
#
_cell.length_a   1.000
_cell.length_b   1.000
_cell.length_c   1.000
_cell.angle_alpha   90.00
_cell.angle_beta   90.00
_cell.angle_gamma   90.00
#
_symmetry.space_group_name_H-M   'P 1'
#
loop_
_entity.id
_entity.type
_entity.pdbx_description
1 polymer ?
#
loop_
_entity_poly.entity_id
_entity_poly.type
_entity_poly.pdbx_seq_one_letter_code
_entity_poly.pdbx_strand_id
1 'polypeptide(L)'
;SAHFGQLAIIFLWISGMHFHGAYFSNYSAWLSDPIGIKQSSQVVWPIVGQEILNADVGGNFQGVQTTSGWFQMWRAEGITSEVELYWTALGGLFMSAVMLFAGWFHYHKAAPKLEWFQNAESMMNHHLAGLLGLGCLSWSGHQIHIASPINKLLDAGVAPQEIPLPHEFLINRELMAQLYPGFNYGLAPFFTGHWNQYSDFLTFKGGLNPITGGLWLTDIAHHHLALSVMFIIAGHMYRTNWGIGHSMKEILEAHKGPFTGEGHKGLYEILTTSWHAQLAINLAMMGSLSIIVAHHMYAMPPYPFLATDYATQLSLFTHHMWIGGFCVVGGAAHGAIFMVRDYTPANNYNNLLDRVLRHRDSIISHLNWVCIFLGCHAFGFYIHNDTMRALGRPQDMFSDKAIQLQPIFAQWIQNIHLLAPGTTAPNALATT
;
A
#
# COMPACT_ATOMS: atom_id res chain seq x y z
N SER A 1 14.58 1.65 -20.06
CA SER A 1 14.91 3.09 -20.02
C SER A 1 13.73 3.98 -19.65
N ALA A 2 12.56 3.83 -20.28
CA ALA A 2 11.37 4.61 -19.91
C ALA A 2 10.96 4.44 -18.43
N HIS A 3 11.09 3.24 -17.85
CA HIS A 3 10.84 3.01 -16.42
C HIS A 3 11.71 3.87 -15.50
N PHE A 4 13.00 4.05 -15.84
CA PHE A 4 13.89 4.95 -15.09
C PHE A 4 13.46 6.42 -15.21
N GLY A 5 13.00 6.84 -16.40
CA GLY A 5 12.42 8.17 -16.59
C GLY A 5 11.19 8.40 -15.71
N GLN A 6 10.28 7.43 -15.62
CA GLN A 6 9.11 7.50 -14.75
C GLN A 6 9.52 7.57 -13.26
N LEU A 7 10.48 6.74 -12.82
CA LEU A 7 11.00 6.79 -11.45
C LEU A 7 11.63 8.14 -11.13
N ALA A 8 12.34 8.76 -12.07
CA ALA A 8 12.91 10.08 -11.87
C ALA A 8 11.82 11.15 -11.62
N ILE A 9 10.72 11.10 -12.36
CA ILE A 9 9.58 12.02 -12.15
C ILE A 9 8.91 11.76 -10.79
N ILE A 10 8.77 10.50 -10.38
CA ILE A 10 8.25 10.15 -9.05
C ILE A 10 9.16 10.71 -7.95
N PHE A 11 10.48 10.53 -8.05
CA PHE A 11 11.42 11.10 -7.07
C PHE A 11 11.43 12.62 -7.06
N LEU A 12 11.28 13.27 -8.22
CA LEU A 12 11.16 14.72 -8.31
C LEU A 12 9.87 15.21 -7.64
N TRP A 13 8.75 14.51 -7.85
CA TRP A 13 7.49 14.82 -7.18
C TRP A 13 7.60 14.64 -5.66
N ILE A 14 8.15 13.52 -5.18
CA ILE A 14 8.38 13.27 -3.74
C ILE A 14 9.29 14.37 -3.15
N SER A 15 10.38 14.73 -3.85
CA SER A 15 11.28 15.82 -3.46
C SER A 15 10.53 17.14 -3.32
N GLY A 16 9.68 17.48 -4.29
CA GLY A 16 8.81 18.65 -4.24
C GLY A 16 7.87 18.66 -3.03
N MET A 17 7.26 17.52 -2.69
CA MET A 17 6.37 17.43 -1.52
C MET A 17 7.13 17.73 -0.20
N HIS A 18 8.33 17.18 -0.04
CA HIS A 18 9.17 17.45 1.13
C HIS A 18 9.69 18.89 1.15
N PHE A 19 10.07 19.45 -0.01
CA PHE A 19 10.52 20.83 -0.12
C PHE A 19 9.41 21.83 0.26
N HIS A 20 8.19 21.57 -0.21
CA HIS A 20 7.01 22.36 0.17
C HIS A 20 6.70 22.25 1.67
N GLY A 21 6.86 21.05 2.24
CA GLY A 21 6.82 20.83 3.69
C GLY A 21 7.86 21.65 4.46
N ALA A 22 9.09 21.74 3.93
CA ALA A 22 10.18 22.45 4.59
C ALA A 22 10.04 23.97 4.58
N TYR A 23 9.54 24.57 3.48
CA TYR A 23 9.58 26.02 3.28
C TYR A 23 8.23 26.74 3.29
N PHE A 24 7.14 26.04 2.96
CA PHE A 24 5.83 26.66 2.70
C PHE A 24 4.72 26.01 3.52
N SER A 25 5.05 25.52 4.71
CA SER A 25 4.13 24.74 5.51
C SER A 25 4.07 25.21 6.97
N ASN A 26 3.05 24.74 7.67
CA ASN A 26 2.91 24.88 9.12
C ASN A 26 3.26 23.59 9.88
N TYR A 27 4.15 22.74 9.34
CA TYR A 27 4.45 21.43 9.91
C TYR A 27 4.88 21.48 11.37
N SER A 28 5.83 22.35 11.74
CA SER A 28 6.30 22.48 13.12
C SER A 28 5.20 22.90 14.10
N ALA A 29 4.30 23.79 13.66
CA ALA A 29 3.15 24.22 14.44
C ALA A 29 2.13 23.07 14.58
N TRP A 30 1.79 22.40 13.48
CA TRP A 30 0.92 21.24 13.48
C TRP A 30 1.45 20.10 14.36
N LEU A 31 2.76 19.87 14.37
CA LEU A 31 3.36 18.82 15.20
C LEU A 31 3.14 19.06 16.70
N SER A 32 3.05 20.34 17.09
CA SER A 32 2.81 20.77 18.47
C SER A 32 1.32 20.72 18.87
N ASP A 33 0.40 20.91 17.92
CA ASP A 33 -1.04 20.73 18.11
C ASP A 33 -1.70 20.05 16.88
N PRO A 34 -1.58 18.72 16.76
CA PRO A 34 -2.08 17.98 15.58
C PRO A 34 -3.60 17.94 15.45
N ILE A 35 -4.33 18.29 16.52
CA ILE A 35 -5.79 18.22 16.60
C ILE A 35 -6.41 19.58 16.22
N GLY A 36 -5.86 20.67 16.77
CA GLY A 36 -6.35 22.03 16.56
C GLY A 36 -5.90 22.64 15.24
N ILE A 37 -4.68 22.35 14.77
CA ILE A 37 -4.11 22.97 13.56
C ILE A 37 -4.40 22.11 12.32
N LYS A 38 -4.72 22.75 11.20
CA LYS A 38 -4.95 22.06 9.92
C LYS A 38 -3.66 22.04 9.10
N GLN A 39 -3.34 20.89 8.50
CA GLN A 39 -2.15 20.76 7.67
C GLN A 39 -2.23 21.63 6.42
N SER A 40 -1.18 22.41 6.17
CA SER A 40 -1.06 23.27 4.99
C SER A 40 0.40 23.28 4.53
N SER A 41 0.62 23.06 3.24
CA SER A 41 1.97 23.07 2.63
C SER A 41 1.99 23.81 1.28
N GLN A 42 1.01 24.69 1.04
CA GLN A 42 0.91 25.47 -0.17
C GLN A 42 0.43 26.88 0.16
N VAL A 43 1.16 27.88 -0.37
CA VAL A 43 0.85 29.30 -0.21
C VAL A 43 0.70 29.93 -1.59
N VAL A 44 -0.37 30.70 -1.78
CA VAL A 44 -0.71 31.37 -3.04
C VAL A 44 -0.15 32.79 -3.04
N TRP A 45 0.47 33.21 -4.15
CA TRP A 45 0.98 34.57 -4.29
C TRP A 45 -0.13 35.62 -4.44
N PRO A 46 0.01 36.82 -3.82
CA PRO A 46 -0.99 37.87 -3.85
C PRO A 46 -0.88 38.74 -5.12
N ILE A 47 -1.41 38.24 -6.24
CA ILE A 47 -1.30 38.92 -7.54
C ILE A 47 -2.63 39.59 -7.93
N VAL A 48 -3.74 38.86 -7.85
CA VAL A 48 -5.05 39.26 -8.43
C VAL A 48 -6.21 39.11 -7.44
N GLY A 49 -5.95 39.09 -6.12
CA GLY A 49 -6.96 38.78 -5.11
C GLY A 49 -7.06 37.28 -4.78
N GLN A 50 -6.26 36.44 -5.43
CA GLN A 50 -6.23 34.98 -5.21
C GLN A 50 -5.62 34.58 -3.85
N GLU A 51 -4.99 35.52 -3.13
CA GLU A 51 -4.56 35.33 -1.75
C GLU A 51 -5.73 35.06 -0.79
N ILE A 52 -6.98 35.29 -1.21
CA ILE A 52 -8.18 34.80 -0.51
C ILE A 52 -8.16 33.28 -0.27
N LEU A 53 -7.41 32.53 -1.09
CA LEU A 53 -7.22 31.09 -0.93
C LEU A 53 -6.28 30.73 0.24
N ASN A 54 -5.48 31.68 0.74
CA ASN A 54 -4.64 31.49 1.92
C ASN A 54 -5.51 31.66 3.17
N ALA A 55 -6.28 30.62 3.49
CA ALA A 55 -7.12 30.60 4.68
C ALA A 55 -6.28 30.50 5.95
N ASP A 56 -6.80 31.02 7.07
CA ASP A 56 -6.23 30.77 8.38
C ASP A 56 -6.45 29.29 8.76
N VAL A 57 -5.35 28.55 8.84
CA VAL A 57 -5.32 27.12 9.15
C VAL A 57 -4.84 26.84 10.57
N GLY A 58 -4.64 27.89 11.39
CA GLY A 58 -4.05 27.82 12.72
C GLY A 58 -2.52 27.81 12.71
N GLY A 59 -1.92 27.96 13.89
CA GLY A 59 -0.47 28.02 14.05
C GLY A 59 0.18 29.30 13.49
N ASN A 60 -0.56 30.42 13.46
CA ASN A 60 -0.16 31.69 12.83
C ASN A 60 0.25 31.53 11.35
N PHE A 61 -0.38 30.60 10.63
CA PHE A 61 -0.10 30.32 9.24
C PHE A 61 -1.34 30.50 8.37
N GLN A 62 -1.16 31.10 7.20
CA GLN A 62 -2.20 31.26 6.19
C GLN A 62 -1.79 30.55 4.91
N GLY A 63 -2.63 29.67 4.41
CA GLY A 63 -2.34 28.86 3.23
C GLY A 63 -3.51 27.99 2.81
N VAL A 64 -3.26 27.12 1.84
CA VAL A 64 -4.24 26.16 1.36
C VAL A 64 -4.16 24.91 2.22
N GLN A 65 -5.27 24.57 2.88
CA GLN A 65 -5.36 23.30 3.60
C GLN A 65 -5.15 22.13 2.62
N THR A 66 -4.23 21.24 2.96
CA THR A 66 -3.90 20.05 2.17
C THR A 66 -4.58 18.81 2.75
N THR A 67 -4.84 17.82 1.91
CA THR A 67 -5.56 16.58 2.29
C THR A 67 -4.83 15.32 1.85
N SER A 68 -3.53 15.43 1.59
CA SER A 68 -2.66 14.35 1.12
C SER A 68 -2.09 13.48 2.24
N GLY A 69 -2.12 13.94 3.49
CA GLY A 69 -1.69 13.17 4.65
C GLY A 69 -0.17 13.14 4.89
N TRP A 70 0.59 14.02 4.23
CA TRP A 70 2.05 14.07 4.39
C TRP A 70 2.48 14.37 5.83
N PHE A 71 1.75 15.23 6.55
CA PHE A 71 2.10 15.61 7.92
C PHE A 71 2.01 14.42 8.88
N GLN A 72 0.94 13.63 8.78
CA GLN A 72 0.75 12.41 9.58
C GLN A 72 1.82 11.37 9.24
N MET A 73 2.21 11.26 7.97
CA MET A 73 3.27 10.37 7.52
C MET A 73 4.64 10.81 8.08
N TRP A 74 5.03 12.08 7.92
CA TRP A 74 6.30 12.59 8.44
C TRP A 74 6.42 12.45 9.97
N ARG A 75 5.33 12.69 10.71
CA ARG A 75 5.30 12.41 12.15
C ARG A 75 5.54 10.92 12.42
N ALA A 76 4.86 10.04 11.70
CA ALA A 76 5.03 8.59 11.84
C ALA A 76 6.45 8.12 11.51
N GLU A 77 7.21 8.88 10.72
CA GLU A 77 8.61 8.61 10.38
C GLU A 77 9.60 9.12 11.44
N GLY A 78 9.13 9.97 12.35
CA GLY A 78 9.95 10.60 13.39
C GLY A 78 10.58 11.93 12.95
N ILE A 79 10.06 12.58 11.91
CA ILE A 79 10.54 13.90 11.47
C ILE A 79 10.00 14.96 12.42
N THR A 80 10.86 15.72 13.08
CA THR A 80 10.48 16.74 14.07
C THR A 80 10.81 18.16 13.63
N SER A 81 11.55 18.33 12.53
CA SER A 81 11.95 19.65 12.03
C SER A 81 11.89 19.79 10.51
N GLU A 82 11.69 21.03 10.06
CA GLU A 82 11.72 21.39 8.63
C GLU A 82 13.09 21.16 7.98
N VAL A 83 14.16 21.16 8.77
CA VAL A 83 15.52 20.90 8.27
C VAL A 83 15.66 19.45 7.78
N GLU A 84 15.03 18.50 8.45
CA GLU A 84 15.01 17.09 8.03
C GLU A 84 14.23 16.92 6.71
N LEU A 85 13.11 17.62 6.56
CA LEU A 85 12.34 17.66 5.32
C LEU A 85 13.17 18.23 4.16
N TYR A 86 13.95 19.29 4.42
CA TYR A 86 14.84 19.89 3.43
C TYR A 86 15.91 18.90 2.93
N TRP A 87 16.60 18.22 3.84
CA TRP A 87 17.61 17.23 3.46
C TRP A 87 17.00 16.04 2.71
N THR A 88 15.80 15.62 3.11
CA THR A 88 15.04 14.58 2.41
C THR A 88 14.66 15.02 1.00
N ALA A 89 14.26 16.28 0.82
CA ALA A 89 13.97 16.84 -0.49
C ALA A 89 15.21 16.84 -1.40
N LEU A 90 16.38 17.24 -0.90
CA LEU A 90 17.63 17.19 -1.66
C LEU A 90 18.04 15.76 -2.02
N GLY A 91 17.88 14.82 -1.09
CA GLY A 91 18.10 13.39 -1.35
C GLY A 91 17.20 12.86 -2.46
N GLY A 92 15.91 13.19 -2.43
CA GLY A 92 14.97 12.84 -3.48
C GLY A 92 15.34 13.44 -4.85
N LEU A 93 15.78 14.71 -4.88
CA LEU A 93 16.22 15.37 -6.10
C LEU A 93 17.48 14.71 -6.68
N PHE A 94 18.45 14.38 -5.82
CA PHE A 94 19.65 13.65 -6.22
C PHE A 94 19.29 12.27 -6.81
N MET A 95 18.39 11.52 -6.15
CA MET A 95 17.92 10.23 -6.66
C MET A 95 17.18 10.37 -7.99
N SER A 96 16.41 11.44 -8.20
CA SER A 96 15.80 11.76 -9.50
C SER A 96 16.87 11.89 -10.60
N ALA A 97 17.95 12.63 -10.34
CA ALA A 97 19.07 12.77 -11.28
C ALA A 97 19.78 11.44 -11.55
N VAL A 98 20.00 10.61 -10.52
CA VAL A 98 20.58 9.27 -10.66
C VAL A 98 19.69 8.38 -11.52
N MET A 99 18.36 8.41 -11.34
CA MET A 99 17.43 7.63 -12.17
C MET A 99 17.45 8.09 -13.63
N LEU A 100 17.48 9.40 -13.91
CA LEU A 100 17.65 9.90 -15.28
C LEU A 100 18.95 9.40 -15.91
N PHE A 101 20.05 9.47 -15.17
CA PHE A 101 21.34 8.98 -15.63
C PHE A 101 21.33 7.48 -15.90
N ALA A 102 20.77 6.67 -15.00
CA ALA A 102 20.64 5.22 -15.19
C ALA A 102 19.79 4.90 -16.44
N GLY A 103 18.71 5.65 -16.66
CA GLY A 103 17.87 5.53 -17.86
C GLY A 103 18.63 5.81 -19.16
N TRP A 104 19.43 6.88 -19.19
CA TRP A 104 20.31 7.21 -20.31
C TRP A 104 21.39 6.15 -20.51
N PHE A 105 22.06 5.74 -19.43
CA PHE A 105 23.18 4.81 -19.46
C PHE A 105 22.76 3.44 -19.99
N HIS A 106 21.68 2.87 -19.44
CA HIS A 106 21.15 1.57 -19.87
C HIS A 106 20.39 1.61 -21.20
N TYR A 107 20.31 2.77 -21.87
CA TYR A 107 19.85 2.86 -23.24
C TYR A 107 20.99 3.08 -24.24
N HIS A 108 21.85 4.06 -23.97
CA HIS A 108 22.85 4.54 -24.93
C HIS A 108 24.25 3.96 -24.73
N LYS A 109 24.57 3.45 -23.54
CA LYS A 109 25.93 2.96 -23.21
C LYS A 109 25.96 1.46 -22.94
N ALA A 110 25.04 0.97 -22.13
CA ALA A 110 25.01 -0.43 -21.69
C ALA A 110 23.58 -0.99 -21.79
N ALA A 111 23.08 -1.09 -23.02
CA ALA A 111 21.77 -1.70 -23.30
C ALA A 111 21.81 -3.22 -23.01
N PRO A 112 20.99 -3.73 -22.07
CA PRO A 112 20.92 -5.17 -21.80
C PRO A 112 20.37 -5.94 -23.01
N LYS A 113 20.78 -7.20 -23.14
CA LYS A 113 20.25 -8.12 -24.18
C LYS A 113 18.91 -8.72 -23.74
N LEU A 114 18.14 -9.25 -24.71
CA LEU A 114 16.81 -9.83 -24.46
C LEU A 114 16.84 -10.97 -23.42
N GLU A 115 17.85 -11.83 -23.45
CA GLU A 115 18.04 -12.92 -22.48
C GLU A 115 18.04 -12.42 -21.02
N TRP A 116 18.59 -11.23 -20.77
CA TRP A 116 18.56 -10.64 -19.43
C TRP A 116 17.14 -10.28 -18.99
N PHE A 117 16.32 -9.72 -19.89
CA PHE A 117 14.93 -9.37 -19.61
C PHE A 117 14.03 -10.60 -19.46
N GLN A 118 14.35 -11.70 -20.15
CA GLN A 118 13.58 -12.94 -20.11
C GLN A 118 13.94 -13.84 -18.92
N ASN A 119 14.95 -13.47 -18.13
CA ASN A 119 15.33 -14.20 -16.92
C ASN A 119 14.35 -13.92 -15.77
N ALA A 120 13.13 -14.47 -15.89
CA ALA A 120 12.02 -14.28 -14.97
C ALA A 120 12.33 -14.85 -13.58
N GLU A 121 13.00 -16.01 -13.49
CA GLU A 121 13.41 -16.60 -12.22
C GLU A 121 14.34 -15.66 -11.42
N SER A 122 15.38 -15.12 -12.07
CA SER A 122 16.26 -14.15 -11.40
C SER A 122 15.50 -12.89 -11.01
N MET A 123 14.69 -12.34 -11.91
CA MET A 123 13.90 -11.14 -11.64
C MET A 123 12.98 -11.32 -10.41
N MET A 124 12.27 -12.44 -10.33
CA MET A 124 11.37 -12.73 -9.21
C MET A 124 12.12 -12.94 -7.89
N ASN A 125 13.24 -13.66 -7.90
CA ASN A 125 14.07 -13.82 -6.70
C ASN A 125 14.57 -12.46 -6.19
N HIS A 126 15.09 -11.60 -7.08
CA HIS A 126 15.62 -10.29 -6.70
C HIS A 126 14.52 -9.30 -6.27
N HIS A 127 13.34 -9.35 -6.89
CA HIS A 127 12.23 -8.49 -6.48
C HIS A 127 11.63 -8.95 -5.14
N LEU A 128 11.44 -10.25 -4.92
CA LEU A 128 10.91 -10.77 -3.67
C LEU A 128 11.92 -10.57 -2.53
N ALA A 129 13.12 -11.14 -2.61
CA ALA A 129 14.07 -11.06 -1.50
C ALA A 129 14.76 -9.70 -1.40
N GLY A 130 15.16 -9.13 -2.54
CA GLY A 130 15.88 -7.87 -2.57
C GLY A 130 14.94 -6.68 -2.37
N LEU A 131 14.09 -6.38 -3.36
CA LEU A 131 13.26 -5.16 -3.34
C LEU A 131 12.24 -5.17 -2.19
N LEU A 132 11.43 -6.22 -2.06
CA LEU A 132 10.40 -6.30 -1.02
C LEU A 132 10.98 -6.71 0.33
N GLY A 133 11.80 -7.76 0.36
CA GLY A 133 12.40 -8.29 1.58
C GLY A 133 13.34 -7.31 2.28
N LEU A 134 14.41 -6.86 1.61
CA LEU A 134 15.34 -5.89 2.20
C LEU A 134 14.69 -4.51 2.39
N GLY A 135 13.71 -4.14 1.55
CA GLY A 135 12.90 -2.94 1.76
C GLY A 135 12.14 -2.98 3.08
N CYS A 136 11.39 -4.06 3.33
CA CYS A 136 10.67 -4.26 4.60
C CYS A 136 11.62 -4.34 5.80
N LEU A 137 12.78 -5.01 5.65
CA LEU A 137 13.77 -5.14 6.73
C LEU A 137 14.35 -3.76 7.10
N SER A 138 14.75 -2.98 6.09
CA SER A 138 15.32 -1.65 6.29
C SER A 138 14.30 -0.71 6.92
N TRP A 139 13.04 -0.78 6.48
CA TRP A 139 11.96 0.02 7.05
C TRP A 139 11.65 -0.38 8.50
N SER A 140 11.61 -1.66 8.82
CA SER A 140 11.47 -2.13 10.21
C SER A 140 12.62 -1.62 11.08
N GLY A 141 13.86 -1.64 10.57
CA GLY A 141 15.01 -1.04 11.25
C GLY A 141 14.83 0.44 11.54
N HIS A 142 14.41 1.24 10.55
CA HIS A 142 14.06 2.66 10.74
C HIS A 142 12.97 2.83 11.80
N GLN A 143 11.90 2.03 11.74
CA GLN A 143 10.79 2.12 12.67
C GLN A 143 11.21 1.80 14.11
N ILE A 144 12.04 0.77 14.32
CA ILE A 144 12.51 0.35 15.64
C ILE A 144 13.46 1.39 16.24
N HIS A 145 14.40 1.91 15.44
CA HIS A 145 15.51 2.71 15.94
C HIS A 145 15.26 4.21 15.95
N ILE A 146 14.36 4.72 15.10
CA ILE A 146 14.13 6.16 14.91
C ILE A 146 12.66 6.51 15.17
N ALA A 147 11.75 5.91 14.41
CA ALA A 147 10.37 6.36 14.40
C ALA A 147 9.64 6.09 15.73
N SER A 148 9.77 4.87 16.26
CA SER A 148 9.10 4.44 17.49
C SER A 148 9.58 5.19 18.75
N PRO A 149 10.89 5.42 19.00
CA PRO A 149 11.30 6.19 20.17
C PRO A 149 10.84 7.65 20.11
N ILE A 150 10.95 8.30 18.95
CA ILE A 150 10.50 9.70 18.76
C ILE A 150 8.99 9.81 18.97
N ASN A 151 8.19 8.95 18.34
CA ASN A 151 6.74 8.98 18.51
C ASN A 151 6.30 8.65 19.94
N LYS A 152 7.03 7.78 20.65
CA LYS A 152 6.75 7.52 22.07
C LYS A 152 6.91 8.77 22.93
N LEU A 153 7.87 9.63 22.63
CA LEU A 153 8.07 10.92 23.30
C LEU A 153 7.03 11.95 22.88
N LEU A 154 6.73 12.05 21.57
CA LEU A 154 5.68 12.94 21.06
C LEU A 154 4.30 12.60 21.65
N ASP A 155 3.98 11.31 21.80
CA ASP A 155 2.74 10.85 22.38
C ASP A 155 2.70 11.05 23.91
N ALA A 156 3.87 11.16 24.56
CA ALA A 156 4.00 11.54 25.96
C ALA A 156 3.91 13.06 26.19
N GLY A 157 3.74 13.86 25.13
CA GLY A 157 3.60 15.31 25.21
C GLY A 157 4.92 16.07 25.30
N VAL A 158 6.06 15.42 24.99
CA VAL A 158 7.36 16.09 24.89
C VAL A 158 7.36 16.99 23.66
N ALA A 159 7.79 18.24 23.82
CA ALA A 159 7.84 19.20 22.72
C ALA A 159 8.85 18.73 21.66
N PRO A 160 8.57 18.89 20.34
CA PRO A 160 9.45 18.40 19.28
C PRO A 160 10.91 18.89 19.38
N GLN A 161 11.12 20.10 19.90
CA GLN A 161 12.44 20.72 20.07
C GLN A 161 13.24 20.13 21.24
N GLU A 162 12.58 19.46 22.18
CA GLU A 162 13.21 18.82 23.34
C GLU A 162 13.55 17.34 23.09
N ILE A 163 13.03 16.77 21.99
CA ILE A 163 13.29 15.39 21.63
C ILE A 163 14.74 15.27 21.10
N PRO A 164 15.55 14.32 21.62
CA PRO A 164 16.88 14.04 21.09
C PRO A 164 16.85 13.78 19.59
N LEU A 165 17.91 14.18 18.89
CA LEU A 165 17.95 13.97 17.44
C LEU A 165 18.04 12.46 17.11
N PRO A 166 17.55 12.02 15.94
CA PRO A 166 17.54 10.60 15.55
C PRO A 166 18.86 9.84 15.76
N HIS A 167 20.00 10.49 15.51
CA HIS A 167 21.32 9.87 15.66
C HIS A 167 21.73 9.63 17.12
N GLU A 168 21.16 10.37 18.08
CA GLU A 168 21.41 10.17 19.50
C GLU A 168 20.79 8.86 19.99
N PHE A 169 19.60 8.48 19.49
CA PHE A 169 18.98 7.17 19.76
C PHE A 169 19.79 6.00 19.20
N LEU A 170 20.49 6.19 18.07
CA LEU A 170 21.34 5.16 17.47
C LEU A 170 22.62 4.91 18.27
N ILE A 171 23.22 5.98 18.80
CA ILE A 171 24.52 5.91 19.46
C ILE A 171 24.35 5.62 20.95
N ASN A 172 23.36 6.23 21.60
CA ASN A 172 23.12 6.11 23.03
C ASN A 172 22.12 4.99 23.33
N ARG A 173 22.65 3.81 23.60
CA ARG A 173 21.85 2.64 24.01
C ARG A 173 21.09 2.85 25.31
N GLU A 174 21.61 3.65 26.25
CA GLU A 174 20.93 3.92 27.52
C GLU A 174 19.65 4.73 27.29
N LEU A 175 19.68 5.69 26.36
CA LEU A 175 18.51 6.46 25.96
C LEU A 175 17.41 5.55 25.38
N MET A 176 17.79 4.62 24.49
CA MET A 176 16.85 3.63 23.97
C MET A 176 16.34 2.68 25.05
N ALA A 177 17.20 2.25 25.97
CA ALA A 177 16.83 1.33 27.05
C ALA A 177 15.88 1.95 28.09
N GLN A 178 15.90 3.28 28.27
CA GLN A 178 14.93 3.99 29.09
C GLN A 178 13.52 3.92 28.50
N LEU A 179 13.40 4.00 27.16
CA LEU A 179 12.13 3.90 26.45
C LEU A 179 11.71 2.44 26.28
N TYR A 180 12.65 1.56 25.96
CA TYR A 180 12.45 0.16 25.61
C TYR A 180 13.49 -0.71 26.34
N PRO A 181 13.18 -1.20 27.56
CA PRO A 181 14.10 -1.98 28.38
C PRO A 181 14.74 -3.20 27.69
N GLY A 182 14.10 -3.77 26.66
CA GLY A 182 14.61 -4.87 25.85
C GLY A 182 15.95 -4.56 25.18
N PHE A 183 16.25 -3.28 24.92
CA PHE A 183 17.55 -2.85 24.40
C PHE A 183 18.72 -3.16 25.35
N ASN A 184 18.49 -3.35 26.66
CA ASN A 184 19.54 -3.74 27.61
C ASN A 184 20.11 -5.16 27.37
N TYR A 185 19.39 -6.02 26.67
CA TYR A 185 19.88 -7.36 26.32
C TYR A 185 20.73 -7.40 25.05
N GLY A 186 20.63 -6.36 24.22
CA GLY A 186 21.43 -6.23 22.99
C GLY A 186 21.01 -7.27 21.96
N LEU A 187 21.94 -7.77 21.15
CA LEU A 187 21.66 -8.72 20.07
C LEU A 187 21.73 -10.19 20.49
N ALA A 188 22.16 -10.50 21.71
CA ALA A 188 22.29 -11.89 22.16
C ALA A 188 20.96 -12.69 22.09
N PRO A 189 19.80 -12.12 22.50
CA PRO A 189 18.52 -12.82 22.36
C PRO A 189 18.16 -13.18 20.91
N PHE A 190 18.51 -12.32 19.94
CA PHE A 190 18.27 -12.57 18.51
C PHE A 190 18.97 -13.85 18.03
N PHE A 191 20.28 -13.99 18.29
CA PHE A 191 21.09 -15.12 17.85
C PHE A 191 20.88 -16.40 18.67
N THR A 192 20.34 -16.30 19.87
CA THR A 192 20.10 -17.45 20.76
C THR A 192 18.64 -17.95 20.73
N GLY A 193 17.75 -17.27 20.00
CA GLY A 193 16.34 -17.65 19.88
C GLY A 193 15.45 -17.20 21.04
N HIS A 194 15.94 -16.37 21.97
CA HIS A 194 15.15 -15.83 23.09
C HIS A 194 14.41 -14.54 22.71
N TRP A 195 13.63 -14.58 21.63
CA TRP A 195 13.03 -13.37 21.02
C TRP A 195 11.96 -12.69 21.87
N ASN A 196 11.44 -13.36 22.90
CA ASN A 196 10.49 -12.76 23.84
C ASN A 196 11.05 -11.55 24.59
N GLN A 197 12.38 -11.38 24.65
CA GLN A 197 13.03 -10.22 25.27
C GLN A 197 12.81 -8.90 24.51
N TYR A 198 12.28 -8.94 23.28
CA TYR A 198 12.03 -7.77 22.43
C TYR A 198 10.55 -7.35 22.37
N SER A 199 9.71 -7.87 23.27
CA SER A 199 8.25 -7.66 23.26
C SER A 199 7.80 -6.24 23.59
N ASP A 200 8.71 -5.34 23.95
CA ASP A 200 8.46 -3.95 24.30
C ASP A 200 8.47 -3.01 23.08
N PHE A 201 9.20 -3.36 22.01
CA PHE A 201 9.21 -2.62 20.74
C PHE A 201 8.77 -3.45 19.52
N LEU A 202 8.71 -4.78 19.64
CA LEU A 202 8.06 -5.68 18.68
C LEU A 202 6.79 -6.25 19.30
N THR A 203 5.70 -5.49 19.19
CA THR A 203 4.44 -5.82 19.88
C THR A 203 3.47 -6.55 18.95
N PHE A 204 2.39 -7.06 19.53
CA PHE A 204 1.22 -7.57 18.81
C PHE A 204 -0.06 -7.14 19.55
N LYS A 205 -0.18 -5.84 19.81
CA LYS A 205 -1.30 -5.31 20.60
C LYS A 205 -2.61 -5.48 19.82
N GLY A 206 -2.59 -5.14 18.54
CA GLY A 206 -3.79 -5.08 17.71
C GLY A 206 -4.67 -3.89 18.08
N GLY A 207 -5.31 -3.28 17.09
CA GLY A 207 -6.13 -2.08 17.29
C GLY A 207 -5.35 -0.77 17.14
N LEU A 208 -5.90 0.30 17.72
CA LEU A 208 -5.41 1.67 17.56
C LEU A 208 -4.78 2.19 18.86
N ASN A 209 -3.76 3.04 18.73
CA ASN A 209 -3.21 3.82 19.81
C ASN A 209 -4.26 4.86 20.27
N PRO A 210 -4.74 4.81 21.52
CA PRO A 210 -5.80 5.72 22.00
C PRO A 210 -5.43 7.21 21.97
N ILE A 211 -4.14 7.53 21.96
CA ILE A 211 -3.66 8.92 21.94
C ILE A 211 -3.78 9.50 20.53
N THR A 212 -3.38 8.73 19.53
CA THR A 212 -3.22 9.22 18.16
C THR A 212 -4.35 8.79 17.23
N GLY A 213 -5.14 7.78 17.60
CA GLY A 213 -6.13 7.14 16.73
C GLY A 213 -5.53 6.38 15.54
N GLY A 214 -4.20 6.26 15.45
CA GLY A 214 -3.51 5.47 14.44
C GLY A 214 -3.09 4.08 14.95
N LEU A 215 -2.62 3.21 14.06
CA LEU A 215 -2.04 1.91 14.44
C LEU A 215 -0.80 2.08 15.34
N TRP A 216 -0.53 1.09 16.19
CA TRP A 216 0.68 1.05 17.01
C TRP A 216 1.93 0.92 16.13
N LEU A 217 2.83 1.90 16.17
CA LEU A 217 4.08 1.85 15.38
C LEU A 217 4.94 0.63 15.71
N THR A 218 4.90 0.14 16.95
CA THR A 218 5.57 -1.09 17.38
C THR A 218 4.96 -2.35 16.76
N ASP A 219 3.64 -2.36 16.50
CA ASP A 219 2.99 -3.44 15.74
C ASP A 219 3.35 -3.33 14.25
N ILE A 220 3.41 -2.11 13.69
CA ILE A 220 3.82 -1.89 12.30
C ILE A 220 5.29 -2.31 12.08
N ALA A 221 6.18 -2.03 13.04
CA ALA A 221 7.57 -2.45 12.99
C ALA A 221 7.71 -3.97 12.98
N HIS A 222 6.95 -4.66 13.83
CA HIS A 222 6.88 -6.12 13.86
C HIS A 222 6.26 -6.70 12.59
N HIS A 223 5.23 -6.07 12.04
CA HIS A 223 4.63 -6.44 10.75
C HIS A 223 5.66 -6.40 9.61
N HIS A 224 6.42 -5.32 9.48
CA HIS A 224 7.46 -5.22 8.44
C HIS A 224 8.59 -6.22 8.66
N LEU A 225 8.98 -6.50 9.91
CA LEU A 225 9.97 -7.53 10.20
C LEU A 225 9.49 -8.91 9.74
N ALA A 226 8.25 -9.27 10.07
CA ALA A 226 7.65 -10.55 9.65
C ALA A 226 7.54 -10.66 8.12
N LEU A 227 7.09 -9.59 7.44
CA LEU A 227 7.05 -9.53 5.98
C LEU A 227 8.44 -9.65 5.36
N SER A 228 9.46 -9.03 5.95
CA SER A 228 10.83 -9.12 5.45
C SER A 228 11.33 -10.56 5.41
N VAL A 229 11.10 -11.32 6.49
CA VAL A 229 11.47 -12.74 6.57
C VAL A 229 10.70 -13.55 5.53
N MET A 230 9.38 -13.33 5.42
CA MET A 230 8.54 -14.00 4.44
C MET A 230 9.03 -13.75 3.00
N PHE A 231 9.28 -12.50 2.63
CA PHE A 231 9.71 -12.13 1.28
C PHE A 231 11.13 -12.59 0.95
N ILE A 232 12.05 -12.52 1.91
CA ILE A 232 13.41 -13.05 1.75
C ILE A 232 13.34 -14.55 1.49
N ILE A 233 12.59 -15.31 2.29
CA ILE A 233 12.43 -16.77 2.07
C ILE A 233 11.76 -17.04 0.72
N ALA A 234 10.68 -16.32 0.38
CA ALA A 234 9.97 -16.48 -0.89
C ALA A 234 10.88 -16.21 -2.12
N GLY A 235 11.80 -15.25 -2.01
CA GLY A 235 12.77 -14.93 -3.07
C GLY A 235 13.89 -15.96 -3.26
N HIS A 236 13.88 -17.08 -2.54
CA HIS A 236 14.78 -18.23 -2.76
C HIS A 236 14.06 -19.43 -3.40
N MET A 237 12.83 -19.26 -3.88
CA MET A 237 12.04 -20.34 -4.47
C MET A 237 12.53 -20.75 -5.87
N TYR A 238 12.95 -19.81 -6.71
CA TYR A 238 13.18 -20.07 -8.13
C TYR A 238 14.63 -20.46 -8.44
N ARG A 239 14.79 -21.43 -9.33
CA ARG A 239 16.09 -22.00 -9.72
C ARG A 239 16.92 -20.95 -10.45
N THR A 240 18.19 -20.82 -10.07
CA THR A 240 19.18 -19.97 -10.74
C THR A 240 20.44 -20.79 -11.05
N ASN A 241 21.63 -20.19 -11.05
CA ASN A 241 22.87 -20.80 -11.52
C ASN A 241 23.38 -21.98 -10.67
N TRP A 242 22.87 -22.15 -9.45
CA TRP A 242 23.33 -23.18 -8.50
C TRP A 242 22.48 -24.46 -8.50
N GLY A 243 21.57 -24.63 -9.47
CA GLY A 243 20.78 -25.86 -9.65
C GLY A 243 19.67 -26.10 -8.61
N ILE A 244 19.70 -25.43 -7.45
CA ILE A 244 18.67 -25.50 -6.41
C ILE A 244 17.51 -24.56 -6.73
N GLY A 245 16.27 -25.00 -6.49
CA GLY A 245 15.04 -24.23 -6.68
C GLY A 245 14.16 -24.78 -7.80
N HIS A 246 13.03 -24.10 -8.05
CA HIS A 246 12.04 -24.48 -9.05
C HIS A 246 12.17 -23.68 -10.35
N SER A 247 11.99 -24.34 -11.51
CA SER A 247 11.73 -23.61 -12.75
C SER A 247 10.25 -23.25 -12.84
N MET A 248 9.94 -22.00 -13.21
CA MET A 248 8.53 -21.57 -13.36
C MET A 248 7.82 -22.36 -14.46
N LYS A 249 8.53 -22.68 -15.55
CA LYS A 249 8.00 -23.47 -16.65
C LYS A 249 7.63 -24.89 -16.20
N GLU A 250 8.53 -25.56 -15.48
CA GLU A 250 8.28 -26.90 -14.93
C GLU A 250 7.05 -26.89 -14.00
N ILE A 251 6.94 -25.88 -13.13
CA ILE A 251 5.77 -25.72 -12.25
C ILE A 251 4.49 -25.59 -13.10
N LEU A 252 4.46 -24.67 -14.07
CA LEU A 252 3.27 -24.43 -14.88
C LEU A 252 2.84 -25.70 -15.64
N GLU A 253 3.76 -26.37 -16.33
CA GLU A 253 3.45 -27.55 -17.13
C GLU A 253 3.03 -28.77 -16.29
N ALA A 254 3.48 -28.86 -15.03
CA ALA A 254 3.05 -29.89 -14.10
C ALA A 254 1.57 -29.74 -13.70
N HIS A 255 1.02 -28.52 -13.71
CA HIS A 255 -0.36 -28.24 -13.30
C HIS A 255 -1.35 -28.39 -14.46
N LYS A 256 -1.85 -29.61 -14.64
CA LYS A 256 -2.90 -29.97 -15.61
C LYS A 256 -3.93 -30.91 -14.98
N GLY A 257 -5.17 -30.85 -15.46
CA GLY A 257 -6.28 -31.64 -14.91
C GLY A 257 -7.23 -32.16 -15.99
N PRO A 258 -8.15 -33.06 -15.62
CA PRO A 258 -9.01 -33.75 -16.59
C PRO A 258 -9.94 -32.81 -17.37
N PHE A 259 -10.28 -31.64 -16.82
CA PHE A 259 -11.17 -30.67 -17.46
C PHE A 259 -10.43 -29.58 -18.27
N THR A 260 -9.11 -29.43 -18.04
CA THR A 260 -8.33 -28.26 -18.48
C THR A 260 -7.36 -28.56 -19.62
N GLY A 261 -7.40 -29.76 -20.20
CA GLY A 261 -6.56 -30.13 -21.35
C GLY A 261 -5.08 -30.05 -21.02
N GLU A 262 -4.33 -29.27 -21.79
CA GLU A 262 -2.88 -29.07 -21.61
C GLU A 262 -2.53 -28.13 -20.44
N GLY A 263 -3.52 -27.66 -19.66
CA GLY A 263 -3.29 -26.85 -18.47
C GLY A 263 -2.59 -25.53 -18.79
N HIS A 264 -1.53 -25.21 -18.05
CA HIS A 264 -0.80 -23.94 -18.14
C HIS A 264 0.32 -23.92 -19.19
N LYS A 265 0.41 -24.94 -20.05
CA LYS A 265 1.40 -25.01 -21.12
C LYS A 265 1.33 -23.77 -22.03
N GLY A 266 2.47 -23.18 -22.36
CA GLY A 266 2.57 -21.98 -23.20
C GLY A 266 2.46 -20.64 -22.44
N LEU A 267 2.06 -20.65 -21.16
CA LEU A 267 1.95 -19.40 -20.38
C LEU A 267 3.31 -18.80 -20.04
N TYR A 268 4.33 -19.62 -19.76
CA TYR A 268 5.69 -19.14 -19.50
C TYR A 268 6.23 -18.39 -20.72
N GLU A 269 6.04 -18.95 -21.91
CA GLU A 269 6.42 -18.34 -23.18
C GLU A 269 5.67 -17.03 -23.41
N ILE A 270 4.35 -16.98 -23.18
CA ILE A 270 3.57 -15.73 -23.30
C ILE A 270 4.15 -14.64 -22.40
N LEU A 271 4.38 -14.96 -21.12
CA LEU A 271 4.80 -13.98 -20.12
C LEU A 271 6.26 -13.55 -20.23
N THR A 272 7.08 -14.30 -20.97
CA THR A 272 8.48 -13.93 -21.27
C THR A 272 8.67 -13.29 -22.64
N THR A 273 7.65 -13.35 -23.51
CA THR A 273 7.74 -12.78 -24.88
C THR A 273 6.85 -11.56 -25.09
N SER A 274 5.69 -11.48 -24.43
CA SER A 274 4.77 -10.34 -24.52
C SER A 274 4.84 -9.44 -23.30
N TRP A 275 5.31 -8.21 -23.53
CA TRP A 275 5.23 -7.14 -22.54
C TRP A 275 3.78 -6.72 -22.24
N HIS A 276 2.87 -6.84 -23.22
CA HIS A 276 1.46 -6.52 -23.01
C HIS A 276 0.77 -7.53 -22.10
N ALA A 277 1.10 -8.82 -22.20
CA ALA A 277 0.59 -9.83 -21.28
C ALA A 277 1.03 -9.56 -19.84
N GLN A 278 2.31 -9.24 -19.63
CA GLN A 278 2.84 -8.86 -18.32
C GLN A 278 2.18 -7.59 -17.78
N LEU A 279 2.09 -6.54 -18.60
CA LEU A 279 1.49 -5.27 -18.19
C LEU A 279 0.00 -5.43 -17.86
N ALA A 280 -0.73 -6.28 -18.58
CA ALA A 280 -2.13 -6.58 -18.31
C ALA A 280 -2.33 -7.15 -16.90
N ILE A 281 -1.54 -8.17 -16.54
CA ILE A 281 -1.60 -8.80 -15.20
C ILE A 281 -1.16 -7.81 -14.13
N ASN A 282 -0.05 -7.12 -14.34
CA ASN A 282 0.50 -6.18 -13.37
C ASN A 282 -0.47 -5.04 -13.08
N LEU A 283 -1.12 -4.46 -14.09
CA LEU A 283 -2.12 -3.41 -13.90
C LEU A 283 -3.40 -3.92 -13.23
N ALA A 284 -3.87 -5.13 -13.56
CA ALA A 284 -5.01 -5.73 -12.89
C ALA A 284 -4.75 -5.95 -11.40
N MET A 285 -3.55 -6.45 -11.06
CA MET A 285 -3.15 -6.68 -9.66
C MET A 285 -2.85 -5.39 -8.91
N MET A 286 -2.11 -4.45 -9.51
CA MET A 286 -1.81 -3.15 -8.89
C MET A 286 -3.06 -2.30 -8.68
N GLY A 287 -4.00 -2.32 -9.63
CA GLY A 287 -5.26 -1.62 -9.49
C GLY A 287 -6.12 -2.20 -8.36
N SER A 288 -6.20 -3.53 -8.29
CA SER A 288 -6.89 -4.23 -7.21
C SER A 288 -6.22 -3.97 -5.85
N LEU A 289 -4.89 -3.96 -5.80
CA LEU A 289 -4.13 -3.64 -4.59
C LEU A 289 -4.39 -2.19 -4.13
N SER A 290 -4.44 -1.22 -5.05
CA SER A 290 -4.79 0.17 -4.71
C SER A 290 -6.17 0.28 -4.07
N ILE A 291 -7.17 -0.48 -4.56
CA ILE A 291 -8.51 -0.55 -3.96
C ILE A 291 -8.44 -1.18 -2.55
N ILE A 292 -7.67 -2.25 -2.38
CA ILE A 292 -7.49 -2.88 -1.06
C ILE A 292 -6.82 -1.90 -0.08
N VAL A 293 -5.81 -1.13 -0.54
CA VAL A 293 -5.15 -0.09 0.26
C VAL A 293 -6.16 0.96 0.71
N ALA A 294 -7.05 1.43 -0.18
CA ALA A 294 -8.14 2.33 0.21
C ALA A 294 -8.97 1.75 1.35
N HIS A 295 -9.44 0.50 1.21
CA HIS A 295 -10.26 -0.17 2.22
C HIS A 295 -9.53 -0.40 3.55
N HIS A 296 -8.26 -0.79 3.51
CA HIS A 296 -7.48 -1.04 4.72
C HIS A 296 -7.12 0.26 5.44
N MET A 297 -6.71 1.31 4.73
CA MET A 297 -6.25 2.56 5.36
C MET A 297 -7.36 3.33 6.07
N TYR A 298 -8.61 3.28 5.58
CA TYR A 298 -9.70 3.99 6.25
C TYR A 298 -10.18 3.26 7.51
N ALA A 299 -10.22 1.92 7.47
CA ALA A 299 -10.70 1.10 8.58
C ALA A 299 -9.60 0.81 9.62
N MET A 300 -8.32 0.86 9.22
CA MET A 300 -7.15 0.68 10.07
C MET A 300 -6.15 1.82 9.82
N PRO A 301 -6.43 3.06 10.30
CA PRO A 301 -5.61 4.24 10.03
C PRO A 301 -4.15 4.03 10.46
N PRO A 302 -3.18 3.98 9.52
CA PRO A 302 -1.82 3.57 9.87
C PRO A 302 -0.98 4.70 10.47
N TYR A 303 -1.43 5.95 10.36
CA TYR A 303 -0.65 7.12 10.77
C TYR A 303 -1.28 7.85 11.97
N PRO A 304 -0.46 8.44 12.87
CA PRO A 304 -0.93 9.25 13.99
C PRO A 304 -1.81 10.42 13.52
N PHE A 305 -2.94 10.64 14.19
CA PHE A 305 -3.91 11.71 13.95
C PHE A 305 -4.56 11.70 12.56
N LEU A 306 -4.40 10.62 11.79
CA LEU A 306 -5.06 10.49 10.49
C LEU A 306 -6.56 10.18 10.65
N ALA A 307 -6.93 9.36 11.63
CA ALA A 307 -8.33 8.92 11.81
C ALA A 307 -9.31 10.09 12.04
N THR A 308 -8.84 11.14 12.72
CA THR A 308 -9.64 12.33 13.04
C THR A 308 -9.55 13.42 11.97
N ASP A 309 -8.66 13.27 10.98
CA ASP A 309 -8.60 14.14 9.81
C ASP A 309 -9.48 13.59 8.68
N TYR A 310 -10.77 13.88 8.78
CA TYR A 310 -11.79 13.36 7.85
C TYR A 310 -11.56 13.79 6.40
N ALA A 311 -11.02 14.98 6.17
CA ALA A 311 -10.75 15.47 4.83
C ALA A 311 -9.67 14.62 4.16
N THR A 312 -8.62 14.29 4.90
CA THR A 312 -7.54 13.42 4.43
C THR A 312 -7.99 11.97 4.26
N GLN A 313 -8.76 11.42 5.20
CA GLN A 313 -9.31 10.06 5.08
C GLN A 313 -10.17 9.89 3.81
N LEU A 314 -11.11 10.82 3.58
CA LEU A 314 -11.95 10.80 2.38
C LEU A 314 -11.12 10.96 1.10
N SER A 315 -10.15 11.87 1.12
CA SER A 315 -9.28 12.14 -0.03
C SER A 315 -8.43 10.93 -0.39
N LEU A 316 -7.77 10.30 0.57
CA LEU A 316 -6.93 9.12 0.36
C LEU A 316 -7.74 7.91 -0.13
N PHE A 317 -8.90 7.66 0.47
CA PHE A 317 -9.80 6.58 0.04
C PHE A 317 -10.22 6.79 -1.42
N THR A 318 -10.75 7.97 -1.73
CA THR A 318 -11.24 8.29 -3.07
C THR A 318 -10.12 8.27 -4.11
N HIS A 319 -8.95 8.82 -3.77
CA HIS A 319 -7.76 8.83 -4.61
C HIS A 319 -7.35 7.39 -5.00
N HIS A 320 -7.16 6.52 -4.02
CA HIS A 320 -6.71 5.15 -4.27
C HIS A 320 -7.77 4.29 -4.97
N MET A 321 -9.06 4.55 -4.73
CA MET A 321 -10.15 3.92 -5.48
C MET A 321 -10.10 4.28 -6.97
N TRP A 322 -9.92 5.57 -7.30
CA TRP A 322 -9.83 6.02 -8.68
C TRP A 322 -8.59 5.48 -9.40
N ILE A 323 -7.41 5.58 -8.77
CA ILE A 323 -6.18 4.99 -9.33
C ILE A 323 -6.37 3.49 -9.57
N GLY A 324 -7.00 2.80 -8.63
CA GLY A 324 -7.35 1.39 -8.76
C GLY A 324 -8.22 1.09 -9.97
N GLY A 325 -9.33 1.84 -10.13
CA GLY A 325 -10.23 1.71 -11.27
C GLY A 325 -9.54 1.95 -12.62
N PHE A 326 -8.72 3.01 -12.73
CA PHE A 326 -7.95 3.28 -13.94
C PHE A 326 -6.97 2.15 -14.28
N CYS A 327 -6.27 1.60 -13.28
CA CYS A 327 -5.33 0.51 -13.48
C CYS A 327 -6.04 -0.79 -13.90
N VAL A 328 -7.15 -1.17 -13.24
CA VAL A 328 -7.91 -2.38 -13.61
C VAL A 328 -8.40 -2.31 -15.06
N VAL A 329 -8.95 -1.16 -15.48
CA VAL A 329 -9.38 -0.94 -16.87
C VAL A 329 -8.19 -0.97 -17.83
N GLY A 330 -7.06 -0.36 -17.45
CA GLY A 330 -5.81 -0.42 -18.21
C GLY A 330 -5.30 -1.86 -18.38
N GLY A 331 -5.42 -2.69 -17.35
CA GLY A 331 -5.10 -4.12 -17.40
C GLY A 331 -5.93 -4.87 -18.44
N ALA A 332 -7.25 -4.63 -18.46
CA ALA A 332 -8.14 -5.19 -19.48
C ALA A 332 -7.79 -4.70 -20.89
N ALA A 333 -7.46 -3.41 -21.06
CA ALA A 333 -7.05 -2.84 -22.34
C ALA A 333 -5.77 -3.52 -22.87
N HIS A 334 -4.76 -3.69 -22.02
CA HIS A 334 -3.53 -4.39 -22.40
C HIS A 334 -3.74 -5.88 -22.64
N GLY A 335 -4.69 -6.52 -21.94
CA GLY A 335 -5.13 -7.88 -22.25
C GLY A 335 -5.69 -7.99 -23.67
N ALA A 336 -6.53 -7.04 -24.09
CA ALA A 336 -7.03 -7.00 -25.47
C ALA A 336 -5.92 -6.72 -26.50
N ILE A 337 -4.97 -5.82 -26.19
CA ILE A 337 -3.82 -5.55 -27.06
C ILE A 337 -2.97 -6.82 -27.25
N PHE A 338 -2.71 -7.55 -26.16
CA PHE A 338 -2.03 -8.86 -26.21
C PHE A 338 -2.77 -9.83 -27.15
N MET A 339 -4.09 -9.95 -27.00
CA MET A 339 -4.90 -10.85 -27.84
C MET A 339 -4.86 -10.52 -29.33
N VAL A 340 -4.67 -9.25 -29.69
CA VAL A 340 -4.61 -8.79 -31.09
C VAL A 340 -3.21 -8.94 -31.68
N ARG A 341 -2.16 -8.60 -30.91
CA ARG A 341 -0.79 -8.46 -31.45
C ARG A 341 0.09 -9.67 -31.21
N ASP A 342 0.01 -10.26 -30.02
CA ASP A 342 1.03 -11.18 -29.53
C ASP A 342 0.49 -12.61 -29.33
N TYR A 343 -0.83 -12.78 -29.28
CA TYR A 343 -1.46 -14.11 -29.18
C TYR A 343 -1.24 -14.93 -30.45
N THR A 344 -0.73 -16.15 -30.28
CA THR A 344 -0.55 -17.11 -31.37
C THR A 344 -1.31 -18.41 -31.06
N PRO A 345 -2.26 -18.85 -31.91
CA PRO A 345 -3.02 -20.08 -31.70
C PRO A 345 -2.16 -21.35 -31.60
N ALA A 346 -1.09 -21.43 -32.40
CA ALA A 346 -0.21 -22.61 -32.44
C ALA A 346 0.44 -22.90 -31.07
N ASN A 347 0.81 -21.85 -30.32
CA ASN A 347 1.46 -21.97 -29.01
C ASN A 347 0.47 -22.23 -27.87
N ASN A 348 -0.82 -22.06 -28.12
CA ASN A 348 -1.87 -22.15 -27.11
C ASN A 348 -2.82 -23.33 -27.31
N TYR A 349 -2.49 -24.26 -28.21
CA TYR A 349 -3.39 -25.35 -28.57
C TYR A 349 -3.85 -26.15 -27.33
N ASN A 350 -5.17 -26.16 -27.10
CA ASN A 350 -5.84 -26.90 -26.03
C ASN A 350 -5.34 -26.62 -24.59
N ASN A 351 -4.65 -25.50 -24.38
CA ASN A 351 -4.32 -25.01 -23.04
C ASN A 351 -5.50 -24.20 -22.44
N LEU A 352 -5.31 -23.65 -21.24
CA LEU A 352 -6.35 -22.85 -20.56
C LEU A 352 -6.86 -21.67 -21.40
N LEU A 353 -5.95 -20.91 -22.04
CA LEU A 353 -6.31 -19.71 -22.80
C LEU A 353 -7.17 -20.06 -24.02
N ASP A 354 -6.75 -21.04 -24.82
CA ASP A 354 -7.54 -21.52 -25.97
C ASP A 354 -8.90 -22.08 -25.54
N ARG A 355 -8.94 -22.83 -24.43
CA ARG A 355 -10.19 -23.36 -23.91
C ARG A 355 -11.17 -22.26 -23.56
N VAL A 356 -10.75 -21.22 -22.84
CA VAL A 356 -11.59 -20.04 -22.52
C VAL A 356 -12.16 -19.42 -23.79
N LEU A 357 -11.35 -19.25 -24.84
CA LEU A 357 -11.80 -18.67 -26.11
C LEU A 357 -12.86 -19.54 -26.80
N ARG A 358 -12.76 -20.87 -26.72
CA ARG A 358 -13.71 -21.80 -27.35
C ARG A 358 -15.11 -21.79 -26.75
N HIS A 359 -15.29 -21.31 -25.53
CA HIS A 359 -16.61 -21.17 -24.89
C HIS A 359 -16.90 -19.74 -24.42
N ARG A 360 -16.25 -18.75 -25.04
CA ARG A 360 -16.43 -17.33 -24.72
C ARG A 360 -17.89 -16.87 -24.78
N ASP A 361 -18.68 -17.39 -25.71
CA ASP A 361 -20.09 -17.01 -25.86
C ASP A 361 -20.91 -17.48 -24.65
N SER A 362 -20.57 -18.63 -24.07
CA SER A 362 -21.16 -19.10 -22.81
C SER A 362 -20.76 -18.19 -21.65
N ILE A 363 -19.49 -17.81 -21.53
CA ILE A 363 -19.02 -16.91 -20.47
C ILE A 363 -19.75 -15.56 -20.55
N ILE A 364 -19.80 -14.96 -21.74
CA ILE A 364 -20.39 -13.63 -21.95
C ILE A 364 -21.91 -13.67 -21.76
N SER A 365 -22.62 -14.70 -22.23
CA SER A 365 -24.07 -14.81 -22.03
C SER A 365 -24.45 -14.99 -20.55
N HIS A 366 -23.71 -15.80 -19.80
CA HIS A 366 -23.95 -15.96 -18.36
C HIS A 366 -23.64 -14.67 -17.61
N LEU A 367 -22.54 -13.99 -17.94
CA LEU A 367 -22.22 -12.70 -17.34
C LEU A 367 -23.29 -11.64 -17.66
N ASN A 368 -23.80 -11.61 -18.90
CA ASN A 368 -24.88 -10.72 -19.30
C ASN A 368 -26.15 -10.96 -18.46
N TRP A 369 -26.55 -12.23 -18.30
CA TRP A 369 -27.67 -12.60 -17.45
C TRP A 369 -27.47 -12.16 -16.00
N VAL A 370 -26.27 -12.38 -15.42
CA VAL A 370 -25.95 -11.92 -14.05
C VAL A 370 -26.08 -10.40 -13.95
N CYS A 371 -25.58 -9.63 -14.93
CA CYS A 371 -25.69 -8.17 -14.91
C CYS A 371 -27.15 -7.70 -14.94
N ILE A 372 -28.01 -8.32 -15.75
CA ILE A 372 -29.45 -8.01 -15.78
C ILE A 372 -30.09 -8.35 -14.43
N PHE A 373 -29.78 -9.53 -13.89
CA PHE A 373 -30.28 -9.96 -12.59
C PHE A 373 -29.90 -8.97 -11.49
N LEU A 374 -28.62 -8.59 -11.39
CA LEU A 374 -28.13 -7.63 -10.39
C LEU A 374 -28.74 -6.23 -10.59
N GLY A 375 -28.92 -5.78 -11.84
CA GLY A 375 -29.59 -4.50 -12.12
C GLY A 375 -31.02 -4.48 -11.58
N CYS A 376 -31.81 -5.52 -11.85
CA CYS A 376 -33.18 -5.64 -11.37
C CYS A 376 -33.27 -5.82 -9.83
N HIS A 377 -32.36 -6.60 -9.24
CA HIS A 377 -32.40 -6.97 -7.81
C HIS A 377 -31.42 -6.16 -6.94
N ALA A 378 -30.95 -5.02 -7.43
CA ALA A 378 -30.25 -4.02 -6.63
C ALA A 378 -30.84 -2.63 -6.92
N PHE A 379 -30.63 -2.10 -8.12
CA PHE A 379 -31.15 -0.77 -8.49
C PHE A 379 -32.69 -0.75 -8.53
N GLY A 380 -33.32 -1.83 -8.98
CA GLY A 380 -34.78 -1.95 -8.98
C GLY A 380 -35.41 -1.82 -7.58
N PHE A 381 -34.71 -2.23 -6.51
CA PHE A 381 -35.20 -2.04 -5.14
C PHE A 381 -35.25 -0.57 -4.72
N TYR A 382 -34.34 0.26 -5.22
CA TYR A 382 -34.39 1.71 -4.96
C TYR A 382 -35.60 2.34 -5.64
N ILE A 383 -35.88 1.99 -6.90
CA ILE A 383 -37.08 2.47 -7.62
C ILE A 383 -38.37 2.01 -6.93
N HIS A 384 -38.42 0.74 -6.49
CA HIS A 384 -39.54 0.20 -5.70
C HIS A 384 -39.75 1.04 -4.44
N ASN A 385 -38.68 1.30 -3.68
CA ASN A 385 -38.74 2.09 -2.45
C ASN A 385 -39.21 3.52 -2.69
N ASP A 386 -38.69 4.21 -3.72
CA ASP A 386 -39.15 5.56 -4.07
C ASP A 386 -40.64 5.57 -4.44
N THR A 387 -41.09 4.56 -5.20
CA THR A 387 -42.50 4.43 -5.60
C THR A 387 -43.40 4.16 -4.40
N MET A 388 -43.06 3.19 -3.55
CA MET A 388 -43.84 2.88 -2.35
C MET A 388 -43.89 4.05 -1.38
N ARG A 389 -42.77 4.77 -1.24
CA ARG A 389 -42.70 5.98 -0.42
C ARG A 389 -43.60 7.09 -0.97
N ALA A 390 -43.55 7.35 -2.27
CA ALA A 390 -44.40 8.35 -2.93
C ALA A 390 -45.89 8.00 -2.85
N LEU A 391 -46.25 6.71 -2.87
CA LEU A 391 -47.62 6.22 -2.70
C LEU A 391 -48.11 6.23 -1.24
N GLY A 392 -47.29 6.70 -0.28
CA GLY A 392 -47.66 6.70 1.14
C GLY A 392 -47.74 5.31 1.76
N ARG A 393 -46.98 4.33 1.22
CA ARG A 393 -46.95 2.93 1.66
C ARG A 393 -45.58 2.55 2.27
N PRO A 394 -45.13 3.21 3.35
CA PRO A 394 -43.80 2.94 3.92
C PRO A 394 -43.64 1.52 4.47
N GLN A 395 -44.74 0.85 4.85
CA GLN A 395 -44.73 -0.54 5.30
C GLN A 395 -44.37 -1.55 4.20
N ASP A 396 -44.46 -1.15 2.92
CA ASP A 396 -44.15 -2.02 1.78
C ASP A 396 -42.74 -1.75 1.22
N MET A 397 -41.94 -0.93 1.88
CA MET A 397 -40.56 -0.62 1.51
C MET A 397 -39.58 -1.69 2.01
N PHE A 398 -38.51 -1.91 1.24
CA PHE A 398 -37.31 -2.58 1.73
C PHE A 398 -36.56 -1.65 2.68
N SER A 399 -36.65 -1.90 3.99
CA SER A 399 -36.03 -1.09 5.04
C SER A 399 -35.91 -1.86 6.35
N ASP A 400 -35.12 -1.35 7.28
CA ASP A 400 -34.96 -1.96 8.62
C ASP A 400 -36.26 -2.01 9.43
N LYS A 401 -37.26 -1.19 9.10
CA LYS A 401 -38.52 -1.10 9.87
C LYS A 401 -39.71 -1.79 9.20
N ALA A 402 -39.51 -2.38 8.03
CA ALA A 402 -40.54 -3.03 7.25
C ALA A 402 -40.00 -4.35 6.67
N ILE A 403 -39.83 -4.45 5.35
CA ILE A 403 -39.27 -5.64 4.71
C ILE A 403 -37.76 -5.57 4.79
N GLN A 404 -37.16 -6.32 5.70
CA GLN A 404 -35.71 -6.26 5.95
C GLN A 404 -34.92 -7.12 4.96
N LEU A 405 -33.82 -6.57 4.45
CA LEU A 405 -32.81 -7.28 3.66
C LEU A 405 -31.45 -7.17 4.36
N GLN A 406 -31.29 -7.90 5.46
CA GLN A 406 -30.09 -7.84 6.29
C GLN A 406 -28.91 -8.59 5.62
N PRO A 407 -27.68 -8.05 5.61
CA PRO A 407 -26.50 -8.72 5.10
C PRO A 407 -25.94 -9.72 6.13
N ILE A 408 -26.69 -10.79 6.41
CA ILE A 408 -26.40 -11.75 7.50
C ILE A 408 -24.99 -12.37 7.43
N PHE A 409 -24.46 -12.57 6.23
CA PHE A 409 -23.10 -13.11 6.06
C PHE A 409 -22.02 -12.11 6.46
N ALA A 410 -22.21 -10.82 6.16
CA ALA A 410 -21.27 -9.78 6.56
C ALA A 410 -21.30 -9.58 8.09
N GLN A 411 -22.49 -9.59 8.70
CA GLN A 411 -22.67 -9.55 10.15
C GLN A 411 -22.00 -10.75 10.83
N TRP A 412 -22.11 -11.94 10.25
CA TRP A 412 -21.43 -13.14 10.74
C TRP A 412 -19.90 -13.02 10.70
N ILE A 413 -19.34 -12.53 9.59
CA ILE A 413 -17.89 -12.27 9.49
C ILE A 413 -17.44 -11.21 10.50
N GLN A 414 -18.20 -10.12 10.67
CA GLN A 414 -17.92 -9.10 11.70
C GLN A 414 -17.88 -9.72 13.10
N ASN A 415 -18.83 -10.60 13.42
CA ASN A 415 -18.84 -11.29 14.71
C ASN A 415 -17.63 -12.23 14.89
N ILE A 416 -17.19 -12.92 13.83
CA ILE A 416 -15.97 -13.75 13.90
C ILE A 416 -14.76 -12.88 14.22
N HIS A 417 -14.60 -11.75 13.53
CA HIS A 417 -13.47 -10.84 13.77
C HIS A 417 -13.54 -10.18 15.16
N LEU A 418 -14.73 -9.78 15.60
CA LEU A 418 -14.96 -9.20 16.92
C LEU A 418 -14.61 -10.18 18.05
N LEU A 419 -14.85 -11.47 17.85
CA LEU A 419 -14.55 -12.50 18.85
C LEU A 419 -13.13 -13.06 18.73
N ALA A 420 -12.35 -12.67 17.72
CA ALA A 420 -11.06 -13.30 17.44
C ALA A 420 -10.02 -13.15 18.57
N PRO A 421 -9.81 -11.96 19.19
CA PRO A 421 -8.83 -11.81 20.27
C PRO A 421 -9.13 -12.73 21.45
N GLY A 422 -8.12 -13.48 21.89
CA GLY A 422 -8.26 -14.47 22.97
C GLY A 422 -8.93 -15.78 22.55
N THR A 423 -9.48 -15.90 21.33
CA THR A 423 -10.06 -17.15 20.81
C THR A 423 -9.25 -17.70 19.62
N THR A 424 -9.59 -17.32 18.39
CA THR A 424 -8.90 -17.70 17.15
C THR A 424 -7.60 -16.91 16.96
N ALA A 425 -7.42 -15.81 17.69
CA ALA A 425 -6.17 -15.06 17.84
C ALA A 425 -5.79 -14.91 19.33
N PRO A 426 -5.28 -15.97 20.00
CA PRO A 426 -5.05 -15.98 21.45
C PRO A 426 -4.10 -14.89 21.97
N ASN A 427 -3.14 -14.46 21.15
CA ASN A 427 -2.09 -13.51 21.54
C ASN A 427 -2.41 -12.05 21.15
N ALA A 428 -3.52 -11.80 20.45
CA ALA A 428 -3.99 -10.44 20.14
C ALA A 428 -4.75 -9.87 21.34
N LEU A 429 -4.55 -8.59 21.65
CA LEU A 429 -5.16 -7.96 22.84
C LEU A 429 -6.47 -7.23 22.55
N ALA A 430 -6.70 -6.77 21.32
CA ALA A 430 -7.89 -6.01 20.96
C ALA A 430 -8.39 -6.29 19.54
N THR A 431 -9.64 -5.90 19.31
CA THR A 431 -10.27 -5.81 17.99
C THR A 431 -10.06 -4.41 17.42
N THR A 432 -9.75 -4.30 16.13
CA THR A 432 -9.79 -3.03 15.37
C THR A 432 -11.21 -2.58 15.10
#